data_AF-A0AAU8JH82-F1
#
_entry.id   AF-A0AAU8JH82-F1
#
_cell.length_a   1.000
_cell.length_b   1.000
_cell.length_c   1.000
_cell.angle_alpha   90.00
_cell.angle_beta   90.00
_cell.angle_gamma   90.00
#
_symmetry.space_group_name_H-M   'P 1'
#
loop_
_entity.id
_entity.type
_entity.pdbx_description
1 polymer ?
#
loop_
_entity_poly.entity_id
_entity_poly.type
_entity_poly.pdbx_seq_one_letter_code
_entity_poly.pdbx_strand_id
1 'polypeptide(L)'
;MNSQQVQRLLSAMRQFFPNATVKGFEFLIPEMKNDPKDRHILAAAVMAEADIIVTSNLKDFPASALSIYEIEAWSADQFLICLFNENPQIMTQIIIEQAKQLRQPPISVSDVLNALAVDAPNFVELVRFHLPDLYND
;
A
#
# COMPACT_ATOMS: atom_id res chain seq x y z
N MET A 1 1.36 22.20 -1.67
CA MET A 1 2.12 21.81 -2.88
C MET A 1 1.80 22.78 -4.00
N ASN A 2 2.79 23.23 -4.77
CA ASN A 2 2.58 24.01 -5.99
C ASN A 2 2.43 23.09 -7.22
N SER A 3 1.95 23.62 -8.35
CA SER A 3 1.68 22.84 -9.57
C SER A 3 2.91 22.09 -10.08
N GLN A 4 4.11 22.65 -9.90
CA GLN A 4 5.34 22.01 -10.33
C GLN A 4 5.74 20.81 -9.45
N GLN A 5 5.48 20.89 -8.14
CA GLN A 5 5.63 19.77 -7.21
C GLN A 5 4.65 18.64 -7.54
N VAL A 6 3.39 18.97 -7.87
CA VAL A 6 2.39 17.97 -8.31
C VAL A 6 2.85 17.25 -9.58
N GLN A 7 3.30 17.99 -10.60
CA GLN A 7 3.77 17.38 -11.85
C GLN A 7 4.98 16.46 -11.64
N ARG A 8 5.94 16.86 -10.79
CA ARG A 8 7.10 16.02 -10.44
C ARG A 8 6.66 14.73 -9.77
N LEU A 9 5.74 14.80 -8.80
CA LEU A 9 5.23 13.63 -8.10
C LEU A 9 4.50 12.67 -9.05
N LEU A 10 3.60 13.19 -9.89
CA LEU A 10 2.87 12.38 -10.87
C LEU A 10 3.80 11.73 -11.89
N SER A 11 4.85 12.44 -12.33
CA SER A 11 5.85 11.88 -13.24
C SER A 11 6.60 10.73 -12.58
N ALA A 12 7.01 10.88 -11.33
CA ALA A 12 7.68 9.81 -10.57
C ALA A 12 6.75 8.61 -10.39
N MET A 13 5.50 8.82 -9.97
CA MET A 13 4.53 7.73 -9.80
C MET A 13 4.31 6.96 -11.10
N ARG A 14 4.12 7.64 -12.24
CA ARG A 14 3.95 6.99 -13.54
C ARG A 14 5.20 6.26 -14.02
N GLN A 15 6.38 6.76 -13.66
CA GLN A 15 7.65 6.12 -14.01
C GLN A 15 7.87 4.82 -13.23
N PHE A 16 7.62 4.83 -11.92
CA PHE A 16 7.87 3.67 -11.06
C PHE A 16 6.70 2.69 -10.99
N PHE A 17 5.47 3.14 -11.31
CA PHE A 17 4.26 2.33 -11.35
C PHE A 17 3.52 2.50 -12.69
N PRO A 18 4.12 2.05 -13.81
CA PRO A 18 3.53 2.25 -15.14
C PRO A 18 2.14 1.63 -15.29
N ASN A 19 1.86 0.56 -14.55
CA ASN A 19 0.59 -0.16 -14.58
C ASN A 19 -0.44 0.37 -13.57
N ALA A 20 -0.11 1.38 -12.76
CA ALA A 20 -1.04 1.93 -11.76
C ALA A 20 -2.09 2.91 -12.36
N THR A 21 -1.99 3.23 -13.66
CA THR A 21 -2.99 4.09 -14.32
C THR A 21 -4.07 3.24 -14.98
N VAL A 22 -5.19 3.10 -14.30
CA VAL A 22 -6.39 2.42 -14.81
C VAL A 22 -7.27 3.43 -15.54
N LYS A 23 -7.83 3.05 -16.70
CA LYS A 23 -8.73 3.88 -17.51
C LYS A 23 -9.97 3.09 -17.91
N GLY A 24 -11.05 3.79 -18.22
CA GLY A 24 -12.25 3.18 -18.76
C GLY A 24 -13.15 2.54 -17.70
N PHE A 25 -12.85 2.68 -16.41
CA PHE A 25 -13.68 2.13 -15.33
C PHE A 25 -14.94 2.97 -15.05
N GLU A 26 -15.09 4.13 -15.68
CA GLU A 26 -16.13 5.11 -15.36
C GLU A 26 -17.55 4.55 -15.53
N PHE A 27 -17.75 3.64 -16.50
CA PHE A 27 -19.05 3.01 -16.74
C PHE A 27 -19.44 1.99 -15.65
N LEU A 28 -18.48 1.50 -14.87
CA LEU A 28 -18.71 0.56 -13.77
C LEU A 28 -19.10 1.26 -12.47
N ILE A 29 -18.78 2.55 -12.31
CA ILE A 29 -19.02 3.32 -11.07
C ILE A 29 -20.48 3.21 -10.57
N PRO A 30 -21.52 3.32 -11.43
CA PRO A 30 -22.91 3.25 -10.97
C PRO A 30 -23.30 1.87 -10.40
N GLU A 31 -22.62 0.81 -10.81
CA GLU A 31 -22.90 -0.58 -10.41
C GLU A 31 -22.25 -0.97 -9.08
N MET A 32 -21.31 -0.16 -8.59
CA MET A 32 -20.59 -0.45 -7.36
C MET A 32 -21.48 -0.23 -6.12
N LYS A 33 -21.56 -1.26 -5.29
CA LYS A 33 -22.48 -1.31 -4.12
C LYS A 33 -21.81 -0.97 -2.80
N ASN A 34 -20.55 -0.52 -2.84
CA ASN A 34 -19.79 -0.03 -1.69
C ASN A 34 -20.12 1.45 -1.42
N ASP A 35 -19.39 2.11 -0.50
CA ASP A 35 -19.66 3.52 -0.15
C ASP A 35 -19.73 4.41 -1.41
N PRO A 36 -20.76 5.27 -1.57
CA PRO A 36 -20.93 6.10 -2.75
C PRO A 36 -19.72 6.96 -3.12
N LYS A 37 -18.94 7.43 -2.14
CA LYS A 37 -17.74 8.25 -2.40
C LYS A 37 -16.59 7.42 -2.95
N ASP A 38 -16.55 6.13 -2.65
CA ASP A 38 -15.44 5.23 -2.96
C ASP A 38 -15.74 4.22 -4.08
N ARG A 39 -16.90 4.34 -4.73
CA ARG A 39 -17.28 3.51 -5.90
C ARG A 39 -16.25 3.54 -7.03
N HIS A 40 -15.62 4.69 -7.24
CA HIS A 40 -14.59 4.84 -8.25
C HIS A 40 -13.36 3.96 -7.98
N ILE A 41 -13.03 3.72 -6.70
CA ILE A 41 -11.92 2.85 -6.30
C ILE A 41 -12.26 1.40 -6.64
N LEU A 42 -13.45 0.92 -6.27
CA LEU A 42 -13.87 -0.45 -6.57
C LEU A 42 -14.01 -0.68 -8.08
N ALA A 43 -14.59 0.26 -8.81
CA ALA A 43 -14.69 0.19 -10.27
C ALA A 43 -13.30 0.11 -10.94
N ALA A 44 -12.34 0.90 -10.46
CA ALA A 44 -10.97 0.85 -10.96
C ALA A 44 -10.29 -0.48 -10.60
N ALA A 45 -10.51 -1.03 -9.41
CA ALA A 45 -9.98 -2.34 -9.02
C ALA A 45 -10.53 -3.47 -9.90
N VAL A 46 -11.84 -3.45 -10.19
CA VAL A 46 -12.48 -4.41 -11.12
C VAL A 46 -11.89 -4.28 -12.53
N MET A 47 -11.76 -3.06 -13.06
CA MET A 47 -11.18 -2.83 -14.38
C MET A 47 -9.69 -3.22 -14.46
N ALA A 48 -8.98 -3.14 -13.34
CA ALA A 48 -7.58 -3.52 -13.23
C ALA A 48 -7.36 -5.01 -12.96
N GLU A 49 -8.44 -5.79 -12.80
CA GLU A 49 -8.38 -7.20 -12.38
C GLU A 49 -7.56 -7.37 -11.09
N ALA A 50 -7.75 -6.46 -10.13
CA ALA A 50 -7.01 -6.48 -8.87
C ALA A 50 -7.63 -7.46 -7.88
N ASP A 51 -6.81 -8.34 -7.29
CA ASP A 51 -7.28 -9.29 -6.26
C ASP A 51 -7.57 -8.61 -4.92
N ILE A 52 -6.83 -7.55 -4.58
CA ILE A 52 -6.84 -6.93 -3.24
C ILE A 52 -6.87 -5.40 -3.35
N ILE A 53 -7.78 -4.78 -2.58
CA ILE A 53 -7.77 -3.35 -2.26
C ILE A 53 -7.15 -3.16 -0.88
N VAL A 54 -5.99 -2.50 -0.81
CA VAL A 54 -5.36 -2.16 0.46
C VAL A 54 -5.88 -0.79 0.93
N THR A 55 -6.51 -0.73 2.11
CA THR A 55 -7.14 0.51 2.62
C THR A 55 -7.18 0.56 4.15
N SER A 56 -7.15 1.77 4.71
CA SER A 56 -7.42 2.01 6.14
C SER A 56 -8.92 2.07 6.45
N ASN A 57 -9.78 2.26 5.43
CA ASN A 57 -11.22 2.41 5.58
C ASN A 57 -11.99 1.15 5.17
N LEU A 58 -11.67 0.01 5.79
CA LEU A 58 -12.26 -1.30 5.44
C LEU A 58 -13.80 -1.32 5.43
N LYS A 59 -14.44 -0.54 6.30
CA LYS A 59 -15.91 -0.43 6.38
C LYS A 59 -16.56 0.06 5.09
N ASP A 60 -15.83 0.82 4.26
CA ASP A 60 -16.34 1.41 3.01
C ASP A 60 -16.28 0.39 1.87
N PHE A 61 -15.66 -0.77 2.10
CA PHE A 61 -15.46 -1.88 1.16
C PHE A 61 -15.92 -3.23 1.77
N PRO A 62 -17.21 -3.38 2.11
CA PRO A 62 -17.70 -4.60 2.73
C PRO A 62 -17.61 -5.79 1.79
N ALA A 63 -17.28 -6.99 2.30
CA ALA A 63 -17.16 -8.21 1.51
C ALA A 63 -18.40 -8.53 0.65
N SER A 64 -19.60 -8.14 1.09
CA SER A 64 -20.84 -8.28 0.31
C SER A 64 -20.86 -7.47 -0.99
N ALA A 65 -20.09 -6.38 -1.08
CA ALA A 65 -19.94 -5.58 -2.29
C ALA A 65 -18.76 -6.05 -3.16
N LEU A 66 -17.75 -6.72 -2.57
CA LEU A 66 -16.51 -7.11 -3.25
C LEU A 66 -16.53 -8.53 -3.80
N SER A 67 -17.11 -9.49 -3.06
CA SER A 67 -17.01 -10.94 -3.34
C SER A 67 -17.51 -11.34 -4.73
N ILE A 68 -18.49 -10.61 -5.30
CA ILE A 68 -18.98 -10.86 -6.66
C ILE A 68 -17.94 -10.61 -7.75
N TYR A 69 -16.87 -9.87 -7.42
CA TYR A 69 -15.76 -9.56 -8.30
C TYR A 69 -14.48 -10.31 -7.89
N GLU A 70 -14.56 -11.23 -6.93
CA GLU A 70 -13.40 -11.96 -6.39
C GLU A 70 -12.31 -11.04 -5.78
N ILE A 71 -12.73 -9.86 -5.29
CA ILE A 71 -11.83 -8.87 -4.66
C ILE A 71 -11.95 -8.95 -3.14
N GLU A 72 -10.82 -8.80 -2.44
CA GLU A 72 -10.77 -8.62 -1.00
C GLU A 72 -10.30 -7.20 -0.60
N ALA A 73 -10.68 -6.73 0.59
CA ALA A 73 -10.15 -5.50 1.16
C ALA A 73 -9.31 -5.82 2.40
N TRP A 74 -8.03 -5.43 2.37
CA TRP A 74 -7.07 -5.69 3.44
C TRP A 74 -6.54 -4.39 4.05
N SER A 75 -6.17 -4.43 5.32
CA SER A 75 -5.39 -3.34 5.90
C SER A 75 -3.95 -3.37 5.38
N ALA A 76 -3.25 -2.22 5.46
CA ALA A 76 -1.83 -2.18 5.15
C ALA A 76 -1.02 -3.17 6.00
N ASP A 77 -1.37 -3.30 7.29
CA ASP A 77 -0.75 -4.26 8.22
C ASP A 77 -0.87 -5.70 7.74
N GLN A 78 -2.09 -6.14 7.38
CA GLN A 78 -2.35 -7.49 6.89
C GLN A 78 -1.59 -7.77 5.59
N PHE A 79 -1.63 -6.82 4.66
CA PHE A 79 -0.95 -6.95 3.37
C PHE A 79 0.57 -7.07 3.52
N LEU A 80 1.18 -6.22 4.35
CA LEU A 80 2.62 -6.25 4.59
C LEU A 80 3.06 -7.51 5.34
N ILE A 81 2.26 -8.03 6.28
CA ILE A 81 2.51 -9.32 6.93
C ILE A 81 2.48 -10.47 5.91
N CYS A 82 1.51 -10.48 4.98
CA CYS A 82 1.43 -11.49 3.93
C CYS A 82 2.71 -11.52 3.09
N LEU A 83 3.12 -10.36 2.58
CA LEU A 83 4.37 -10.21 1.83
C LEU A 83 5.61 -10.61 2.64
N PHE A 84 5.63 -10.27 3.93
CA PHE A 84 6.74 -10.68 4.81
C PHE A 84 6.80 -12.19 4.97
N ASN A 85 5.67 -12.86 5.21
CA ASN A 85 5.65 -14.31 5.38
C ASN A 85 6.04 -15.03 4.09
N GLU A 86 5.74 -14.47 2.92
CA GLU A 86 6.16 -15.00 1.63
C GLU A 86 7.66 -14.83 1.40
N ASN A 87 8.22 -13.66 1.74
CA ASN A 87 9.64 -13.40 1.53
C ASN A 87 10.27 -12.46 2.59
N PRO A 88 10.61 -13.00 3.78
CA PRO A 88 11.14 -12.19 4.88
C PRO A 88 12.43 -11.44 4.52
N GLN A 89 13.31 -12.09 3.74
CA GLN A 89 14.62 -11.54 3.38
C GLN A 89 14.49 -10.35 2.43
N ILE A 90 13.65 -10.46 1.38
CA ILE A 90 13.42 -9.36 0.43
C ILE A 90 12.76 -8.18 1.16
N MET A 91 11.73 -8.43 1.97
CA MET A 91 11.03 -7.36 2.70
C MET A 91 11.97 -6.61 3.65
N THR A 92 12.83 -7.35 4.36
CA THR A 92 13.87 -6.78 5.21
C THR A 92 14.84 -5.90 4.43
N GLN A 93 15.32 -6.39 3.28
CA GLN A 93 16.24 -5.63 2.42
C GLN A 93 15.60 -4.33 1.92
N ILE A 94 14.33 -4.37 1.50
CA ILE A 94 13.59 -3.19 1.03
C ILE A 94 13.53 -2.11 2.12
N ILE A 95 13.27 -2.48 3.38
CA ILE A 95 13.22 -1.51 4.50
C ILE A 95 14.59 -0.85 4.71
N ILE A 96 15.67 -1.64 4.68
CA ILE A 96 17.05 -1.12 4.82
C ILE A 96 17.38 -0.17 3.67
N GLU A 97 17.02 -0.53 2.44
CA GLU A 97 17.25 0.30 1.25
C GLU A 97 16.42 1.58 1.28
N GLN A 98 15.17 1.51 1.75
CA GLN A 98 14.30 2.67 1.92
C GLN A 98 14.92 3.68 2.89
N ALA A 99 15.40 3.22 4.06
CA ALA A 99 16.11 4.08 5.01
C ALA A 99 17.36 4.74 4.36
N LYS A 100 18.15 3.98 3.59
CA LYS A 100 19.33 4.50 2.86
C LYS A 100 18.99 5.54 1.78
N GLN A 101 17.79 5.50 1.19
CA GLN A 101 17.37 6.42 0.14
C GLN A 101 16.76 7.71 0.70
N LEU A 102 16.14 7.65 1.89
CA LEU A 102 15.59 8.80 2.58
C LEU A 102 16.71 9.58 3.29
N ARG A 103 17.38 10.46 2.53
CA ARG A 103 18.57 11.22 2.98
C ARG A 103 18.31 12.68 3.35
N GLN A 104 17.09 13.18 3.18
CA GLN A 104 16.74 14.57 3.46
C GLN A 104 15.41 14.71 4.22
N PRO A 105 15.43 14.60 5.57
CA PRO A 105 16.59 14.32 6.44
C PRO A 105 17.03 12.84 6.36
N PRO A 106 18.25 12.47 6.82
CA PRO A 106 18.63 11.07 7.00
C PRO A 106 17.68 10.35 7.96
N ILE A 107 17.19 9.18 7.57
CA ILE A 107 16.23 8.38 8.34
C ILE A 107 16.85 7.01 8.65
N SER A 108 16.81 6.57 9.90
CA SER A 108 17.27 5.23 10.28
C SER A 108 16.24 4.16 9.91
N VAL A 109 16.64 2.88 9.93
CA VAL A 109 15.69 1.76 9.80
C VAL A 109 14.62 1.82 10.88
N SER A 110 15.01 2.17 12.12
CA SER A 110 14.08 2.33 13.24
C SER A 110 13.04 3.42 12.97
N ASP A 111 13.44 4.54 12.37
CA ASP A 111 12.53 5.63 12.02
C ASP A 111 11.55 5.23 10.91
N VAL A 112 11.99 4.48 9.90
CA VAL A 112 11.10 3.91 8.87
C VAL A 112 10.07 2.99 9.52
N LEU A 113 10.51 2.08 10.39
CA LEU A 113 9.63 1.17 11.11
C LEU A 113 8.63 1.93 12.01
N ASN A 114 9.08 2.99 12.70
CA ASN A 114 8.19 3.82 13.52
C ASN A 114 7.14 4.55 12.69
N ALA A 115 7.49 5.03 11.48
CA ALA A 115 6.53 5.64 10.57
C ALA A 115 5.50 4.62 10.06
N LEU A 116 5.95 3.40 9.72
CA LEU A 116 5.07 2.32 9.28
C LEU A 116 4.15 1.82 10.40
N ALA A 117 4.59 1.86 11.65
CA ALA A 117 3.82 1.37 12.80
C ALA A 117 2.48 2.10 13.02
N VAL A 118 2.30 3.27 12.40
CA VAL A 118 1.02 4.01 12.41
C VAL A 118 -0.09 3.20 11.75
N ASP A 119 0.20 2.58 10.60
CA ASP A 119 -0.77 1.84 9.80
C ASP A 119 -0.53 0.33 9.79
N ALA A 120 0.67 -0.11 10.17
CA ALA A 120 1.13 -1.49 10.12
C ALA A 120 1.93 -1.92 11.39
N PRO A 121 1.33 -1.83 12.60
CA PRO A 121 2.03 -2.12 13.84
C PRO A 121 2.47 -3.58 13.98
N ASN A 122 1.64 -4.54 13.57
CA ASN A 122 1.96 -5.96 13.74
C ASN A 122 3.05 -6.42 12.76
N PHE A 123 3.05 -5.88 11.53
CA PHE A 123 4.14 -6.05 10.58
C PHE A 123 5.47 -5.54 11.16
N VAL A 124 5.46 -4.36 11.79
CA VAL A 124 6.67 -3.79 12.39
C VAL A 124 7.22 -4.66 13.51
N GLU A 125 6.35 -5.18 14.40
CA GLU A 125 6.78 -6.11 15.45
C GLU A 125 7.33 -7.42 14.87
N LEU A 126 6.70 -7.94 13.81
CA LEU A 126 7.17 -9.12 13.09
C LEU A 126 8.57 -8.89 12.51
N VAL A 127 8.80 -7.76 11.86
CA VAL A 127 10.09 -7.38 11.28
C VAL A 127 11.15 -7.24 12.38
N ARG A 128 10.84 -6.54 13.48
CA ARG A 128 11.76 -6.38 14.63
C ARG A 128 12.19 -7.71 15.22
N PHE A 129 11.26 -8.65 15.37
CA PHE A 129 11.57 -9.99 15.86
C PHE A 129 12.55 -10.75 14.96
N HIS A 130 12.47 -10.55 13.64
CA HIS A 130 13.33 -11.19 12.64
C HIS A 130 14.62 -10.41 12.33
N LEU A 131 14.79 -9.21 12.90
CA LEU A 131 15.95 -8.32 12.72
C LEU A 131 16.76 -8.10 14.02
N PRO A 132 17.28 -9.14 14.69
CA PRO A 132 18.06 -8.93 15.92
C PRO A 132 19.39 -8.18 15.70
N ASP A 133 19.93 -8.12 14.47
CA ASP A 133 21.31 -7.66 14.23
C ASP A 133 21.47 -6.18 13.79
N LEU A 134 20.39 -5.40 13.66
CA LEU A 134 20.47 -3.96 13.29
C LEU A 134 20.52 -3.00 14.49
N TYR A 135 20.51 -3.52 15.72
CA TYR A 135 20.55 -2.73 16.96
C TYR A 135 21.93 -2.71 17.63
N ASN A 136 22.97 -3.26 16.98
CA ASN A 136 24.35 -3.20 17.45
C ASN A 136 25.13 -2.12 16.69
N ASP A 137 24.80 -0.85 16.92
CA ASP A 137 25.68 0.30 16.65
C ASP A 137 25.92 1.07 17.96
#